data_AF-E0YN58-F1
#
_entry.id   AF-E0YN58-F1
#
_cell.length_a   1.000
_cell.length_b   1.000
_cell.length_c   1.000
_cell.angle_alpha   90.00
_cell.angle_beta   90.00
_cell.angle_gamma   90.00
#
_symmetry.space_group_name_H-M   'P 1'
#
loop_
_entity.id
_entity.type
_entity.pdbx_description
1 polymer ?
#
loop_
_entity_poly.entity_id
_entity_poly.type
_entity_poly.pdbx_seq_one_letter_code
_entity_poly.pdbx_strand_id
1 'polypeptide(L)'
;TYPRTIVSDIAALSSVSHPSPSPNSPPRTVSALFLPPVEALYPSGITTDVSKQRGTFVEVKGLQEVMEGASRPGFFRGVATVVIKLFNLIQPTHAYFGQKDIQQ
;
A
#
# COMPACT_ATOMS: atom_id res chain seq x y z
N THR A 1 17.25 -0.66 7.34
CA THR A 1 16.73 0.25 6.30
C THR A 1 15.93 -0.54 5.30
N TYR A 2 14.82 0.01 4.78
CA TYR A 2 13.98 -0.68 3.79
C TYR A 2 14.64 -0.64 2.40
N PRO A 3 14.75 -1.77 1.67
CA PRO A 3 15.37 -1.80 0.34
C PRO A 3 14.54 -0.99 -0.68
N ARG A 4 15.22 -0.28 -1.59
CA ARG A 4 14.62 0.48 -2.69
C ARG A 4 15.26 0.06 -4.00
N THR A 5 14.51 -0.65 -4.85
CA THR A 5 15.06 -1.39 -6.00
C THR A 5 14.30 -1.12 -7.30
N ILE A 6 13.95 0.15 -7.53
CA ILE A 6 13.01 0.55 -8.59
C ILE A 6 13.32 -0.02 -9.98
N VAL A 7 14.61 -0.11 -10.34
CA VAL A 7 15.06 -0.64 -11.63
C VAL A 7 14.67 -2.12 -11.78
N SER A 8 14.93 -2.96 -10.76
CA SER A 8 14.54 -4.37 -10.81
C SER A 8 13.03 -4.56 -10.70
N ASP A 9 12.35 -3.70 -9.94
CA ASP A 9 10.89 -3.76 -9.77
C ASP A 9 10.18 -3.51 -11.10
N ILE A 10 10.62 -2.49 -11.86
CA ILE A 10 10.12 -2.20 -13.22
C ILE A 10 10.38 -3.37 -14.17
N ALA A 11 11.60 -3.94 -14.13
CA ALA A 11 11.95 -5.08 -14.98
C ALA A 11 11.05 -6.28 -14.69
N ALA A 12 10.82 -6.60 -13.42
CA ALA A 12 9.93 -7.68 -13.00
C ALA A 12 8.49 -7.42 -13.48
N LEU A 13 7.91 -6.26 -13.19
CA LEU A 13 6.52 -5.94 -13.53
C LEU A 13 6.28 -5.88 -15.04
N SER A 14 7.26 -5.42 -15.82
CA SER A 14 7.17 -5.39 -17.29
C SER A 14 7.18 -6.78 -17.93
N SER A 15 7.72 -7.79 -17.23
CA SER A 15 7.77 -9.18 -17.71
C SER A 15 6.52 -10.00 -17.36
N VAL A 16 5.65 -9.47 -16.48
CA VAL A 16 4.45 -10.18 -16.03
C VAL A 16 3.33 -10.03 -17.05
N SER A 17 2.75 -11.16 -17.45
CA SER A 17 1.48 -11.21 -18.18
C SER A 17 0.57 -12.27 -17.57
N HIS A 18 -0.72 -12.02 -17.56
CA HIS A 18 -1.73 -12.96 -17.08
C HIS A 18 -2.76 -13.21 -18.18
N PRO A 19 -3.20 -14.47 -18.40
CA PRO A 19 -4.29 -14.76 -19.33
C PRO A 19 -5.51 -13.87 -19.04
N SER A 20 -6.12 -13.37 -20.12
CA SER A 20 -7.40 -12.68 -20.00
C SER A 20 -8.51 -13.70 -19.72
N PRO A 21 -9.52 -13.36 -18.91
CA PRO A 21 -10.68 -14.22 -18.73
C PRO A 21 -11.52 -14.37 -20.02
N SER A 22 -11.36 -13.48 -21.00
CA SER A 22 -12.00 -13.57 -22.31
C SER A 22 -11.05 -14.25 -23.31
N PRO A 23 -11.50 -15.31 -24.02
CA PRO A 23 -10.64 -16.11 -24.90
C PRO A 23 -10.09 -15.35 -26.11
N ASN A 24 -10.72 -14.25 -26.51
CA ASN A 24 -10.29 -13.42 -27.65
C ASN A 24 -9.61 -12.11 -27.23
N SER A 25 -9.31 -11.94 -25.95
CA SER A 25 -8.70 -10.71 -25.44
C SER A 25 -7.20 -10.92 -25.17
N PRO A 26 -6.36 -9.89 -25.42
CA PRO A 26 -4.93 -9.99 -25.15
C PRO A 26 -4.68 -10.25 -23.65
N PRO A 27 -3.56 -10.88 -23.29
CA PRO A 27 -3.16 -11.04 -21.90
C PRO A 27 -3.13 -9.70 -21.16
N ARG A 28 -3.51 -9.72 -19.88
CA ARG A 28 -3.42 -8.56 -19.00
C ARG A 28 -1.96 -8.35 -18.63
N THR A 29 -1.49 -7.13 -18.75
CA THR A 29 -0.17 -6.68 -18.33
C THR A 29 -0.30 -5.48 -17.39
N VAL A 30 0.78 -5.11 -16.71
CA VAL A 30 0.80 -3.90 -15.88
C VAL A 30 0.73 -2.67 -16.78
N SER A 31 -0.33 -1.87 -16.63
CA SER A 31 -0.56 -0.69 -17.49
C SER A 31 0.12 0.58 -16.98
N ALA A 32 0.29 0.70 -15.66
CA ALA A 32 0.89 1.88 -15.03
C ALA A 32 1.52 1.52 -13.68
N LEU A 33 2.51 2.31 -13.28
CA LEU A 33 3.10 2.28 -11.96
C LEU A 33 2.85 3.63 -11.28
N PHE A 34 2.31 3.60 -10.06
CA PHE A 34 2.14 4.79 -9.25
C PHE A 34 3.27 4.89 -8.23
N LEU A 35 4.20 5.81 -8.47
CA LEU A 35 5.46 5.95 -7.71
C LEU A 35 5.58 7.36 -7.09
N PRO A 36 4.66 7.78 -6.21
CA PRO A 36 4.72 9.12 -5.63
C PRO A 36 5.91 9.24 -4.67
N PRO A 37 6.63 10.38 -4.68
CA PRO A 37 7.57 10.68 -3.60
C PRO A 37 6.80 10.91 -2.28
N VAL A 38 7.51 10.85 -1.15
CA VAL A 38 6.91 10.98 0.18
C VAL A 38 6.19 12.32 0.32
N GLU A 39 6.77 13.38 -0.22
CA GLU A 39 6.27 14.75 -0.16
C GLU A 39 4.99 14.92 -0.98
N ALA A 40 4.77 14.12 -2.03
CA ALA A 40 3.51 14.14 -2.77
C ALA A 40 2.36 13.52 -1.97
N LEU A 41 2.64 12.49 -1.16
CA LEU A 41 1.64 11.89 -0.27
C LEU A 41 1.52 12.62 1.07
N TYR A 42 2.59 13.23 1.58
CA TYR A 42 2.60 13.92 2.87
C TYR A 42 3.31 15.28 2.70
N PRO A 43 2.65 16.29 2.12
CA PRO A 43 3.28 17.58 1.79
C PRO A 43 3.82 18.34 3.00
N SER A 44 3.19 18.17 4.17
CA SER A 44 3.65 18.77 5.43
C SER A 44 4.69 17.91 6.15
N GLY A 45 5.15 16.83 5.52
CA GLY A 45 5.93 15.78 6.16
C GLY A 45 5.12 14.92 7.13
N ILE A 46 5.72 13.81 7.55
CA ILE A 46 5.18 12.96 8.61
C ILE A 46 6.34 12.41 9.43
N THR A 47 6.24 12.57 10.75
CA THR A 47 7.24 12.06 11.70
C THR A 47 6.95 10.59 12.05
N THR A 48 7.99 9.83 12.38
CA THR A 48 7.86 8.45 12.88
C THR A 48 7.40 8.39 14.34
N ASP A 49 7.52 9.48 15.09
CA ASP A 49 6.99 9.61 16.45
C ASP A 49 5.48 9.86 16.41
N VAL A 50 4.69 8.82 16.68
CA VAL A 50 3.22 8.83 16.61
C VAL A 50 2.63 9.98 17.45
N SER A 51 3.23 10.31 18.60
CA SER A 51 2.73 11.38 19.48
C SER A 51 2.84 12.78 18.87
N LYS A 52 3.74 12.96 17.89
CA LYS A 52 4.00 14.22 17.21
C LYS A 52 3.37 14.30 15.81
N GLN A 53 2.72 13.24 15.36
CA GLN A 53 2.06 13.21 14.07
C GLN A 53 0.85 14.16 14.04
N ARG A 54 0.71 14.92 12.95
CA ARG A 54 -0.41 15.85 12.74
C ARG A 54 -1.10 15.53 11.42
N GLY A 55 -2.41 15.78 11.36
CA GLY A 55 -3.24 15.54 10.18
C GLY A 55 -4.30 14.46 10.41
N THR A 56 -4.84 13.94 9.31
CA THR A 56 -5.90 12.93 9.32
C THR A 56 -5.31 11.53 9.32
N PHE A 57 -5.87 10.66 10.16
CA PHE A 57 -5.48 9.27 10.29
C PHE A 57 -6.71 8.37 10.38
N VAL A 58 -6.54 7.12 9.97
CA VAL A 58 -7.57 6.08 10.06
C VAL A 58 -7.08 4.98 10.99
N GLU A 59 -7.96 4.55 11.88
CA GLU A 59 -7.69 3.55 12.91
C GLU A 59 -8.72 2.43 12.86
N VAL A 60 -8.24 1.18 12.97
CA VAL A 60 -9.08 -0.02 13.02
C VAL A 60 -9.03 -0.56 14.44
N LYS A 61 -9.95 -0.08 15.29
CA LYS A 61 -9.99 -0.41 16.72
C LYS A 61 -10.21 -1.91 16.94
N GLY A 62 -9.66 -2.43 18.04
CA GLY A 62 -9.70 -3.85 18.38
C GLY A 62 -8.67 -4.70 17.63
N LEU A 63 -8.72 -4.74 16.29
CA LEU A 63 -7.79 -5.54 15.48
C LEU A 63 -6.35 -5.03 15.54
N GLN A 64 -6.16 -3.70 15.60
CA GLN A 64 -4.81 -3.11 15.70
C GLN A 64 -4.16 -3.25 17.09
N GLU A 65 -4.90 -3.71 18.11
CA GLU A 65 -4.45 -3.75 19.51
C GLU A 65 -3.95 -5.15 19.93
N VAL A 66 -4.07 -6.15 19.06
CA VAL A 66 -3.71 -7.54 19.31
C VAL A 66 -2.56 -7.99 18.42
N MET A 67 -1.96 -9.15 18.71
CA MET A 67 -0.95 -9.81 17.87
C MET A 67 0.21 -8.88 17.46
N GLU A 68 0.46 -8.68 16.16
CA GLU A 68 1.51 -7.77 15.68
C GLU A 68 1.24 -6.32 16.09
N GLY A 69 -0.03 -5.94 16.21
CA GLY A 69 -0.44 -4.60 16.62
C GLY A 69 -0.03 -4.27 18.05
N ALA A 70 -0.07 -5.27 18.94
CA ALA A 70 0.47 -5.15 20.30
C ALA A 70 2.01 -5.02 20.30
N SER A 71 2.69 -5.69 19.36
CA SER A 71 4.16 -5.67 19.24
C SER A 71 4.68 -4.40 18.55
N ARG A 72 3.85 -3.78 17.71
CA ARG A 72 4.17 -2.61 16.90
C ARG A 72 3.07 -1.54 17.05
N PRO A 73 2.98 -0.87 18.21
CA PRO A 73 1.95 0.14 18.45
C PRO A 73 1.91 1.21 17.35
N GLY A 74 0.73 1.48 16.81
CA GLY A 74 0.51 2.46 15.74
C GLY A 74 0.90 2.00 14.33
N PHE A 75 1.42 0.79 14.13
CA PHE A 75 1.77 0.26 12.81
C PHE A 75 0.55 0.18 11.88
N PHE A 76 -0.52 -0.48 12.33
CA PHE A 76 -1.73 -0.65 11.52
C PHE A 76 -2.50 0.65 11.27
N ARG A 77 -2.39 1.64 12.16
CA ARG A 77 -2.88 3.01 11.90
C ARG A 77 -2.19 3.61 10.68
N GLY A 78 -0.87 3.43 10.55
CA GLY A 78 -0.11 3.85 9.38
C GLY A 78 -0.57 3.13 8.11
N VAL A 79 -0.75 1.80 8.18
CA VAL A 79 -1.26 0.98 7.07
C VAL A 79 -2.64 1.45 6.62
N ALA A 80 -3.62 1.52 7.53
CA ALA A 80 -4.99 1.93 7.21
C ALA A 80 -5.02 3.34 6.61
N THR A 81 -4.22 4.26 7.14
CA THR A 81 -4.13 5.65 6.65
C THR A 81 -3.57 5.74 5.23
N VAL A 82 -2.51 5.00 4.89
CA VAL A 82 -1.97 5.05 3.53
C VAL A 82 -2.87 4.30 2.55
N VAL A 83 -3.46 3.17 2.95
CA VAL A 83 -4.37 2.39 2.09
C VAL A 83 -5.62 3.19 1.75
N ILE A 84 -6.26 3.85 2.72
CA ILE A 84 -7.45 4.69 2.43
C ILE A 84 -7.08 5.86 1.50
N LYS A 85 -5.87 6.42 1.65
CA LYS A 85 -5.40 7.49 0.78
C LYS A 85 -5.21 6.98 -0.65
N LEU A 86 -4.64 5.79 -0.83
CA LEU A 86 -4.50 5.15 -2.14
C LEU A 86 -5.86 4.82 -2.77
N PHE A 87 -6.82 4.33 -1.99
CA PHE A 87 -8.18 4.08 -2.50
C PHE A 87 -8.88 5.35 -2.96
N ASN A 88 -8.73 6.46 -2.23
CA ASN A 88 -9.30 7.74 -2.64
C ASN A 88 -8.63 8.33 -3.90
N LEU A 89 -7.32 8.10 -4.07
CA LEU A 89 -6.56 8.58 -5.24
C LEU A 89 -6.80 7.74 -6.50
N ILE A 90 -6.82 6.42 -6.35
CA ILE A 90 -6.83 5.46 -7.47
C ILE A 90 -8.26 5.01 -7.81
N GLN A 91 -9.16 4.99 -6.83
CA GLN A 91 -10.55 4.53 -6.94
C GLN A 91 -10.67 3.15 -7.62
N PRO A 92 -9.96 2.10 -7.12
CA PRO A 92 -9.98 0.80 -7.74
C PRO A 92 -11.33 0.10 -7.54
N THR A 93 -11.79 -0.66 -8.54
CA THR A 93 -12.93 -1.57 -8.36
C THR A 93 -12.55 -2.78 -7.50
N HIS A 94 -11.31 -3.24 -7.61
CA HIS A 94 -10.77 -4.38 -6.87
C HIS A 94 -9.34 -4.07 -6.42
N ALA A 95 -9.01 -4.44 -5.18
CA ALA A 95 -7.66 -4.37 -4.62
C ALA A 95 -7.22 -5.76 -4.17
N TYR A 96 -5.95 -6.10 -4.34
CA TYR A 96 -5.40 -7.42 -4.06
C TYR A 96 -4.31 -7.30 -2.99
N PHE A 97 -4.39 -8.15 -1.97
CA PHE A 97 -3.46 -8.20 -0.84
C PHE A 97 -2.97 -9.63 -0.61
N GLY A 98 -1.72 -9.79 -0.19
CA GLY A 98 -1.14 -11.11 0.05
C GLY A 98 -1.53 -11.65 1.43
N GLN A 99 -1.92 -12.92 1.50
CA GLN A 99 -2.32 -13.58 2.76
C GLN A 99 -1.18 -13.78 3.77
N LYS A 100 0.07 -13.57 3.36
CA LYS A 100 1.25 -13.67 4.23
C LYS A 100 1.10 -12.75 5.46
N ASP A 101 0.62 -11.53 5.25
CA ASP A 101 0.42 -10.54 6.30
C ASP A 101 -1.04 -10.60 6.78
N ILE A 102 -1.43 -11.72 7.39
CA ILE A 102 -2.83 -12.08 7.67
C ILE A 102 -3.61 -11.06 8.54
N GLN A 103 -2.91 -10.28 9.37
CA GLN A 103 -3.54 -9.27 10.22
C GLN A 103 -3.78 -7.93 9.50
N GLN A 104 -3.10 -7.72 8.36
CA GLN A 104 -3.24 -6.51 7.55
C GLN A 104 -4.59 -6.47 6.84
#